data_AF-A0A2M7S7C7-F1
#
_entry.id   AF-A0A2M7S7C7-F1
#
_cell.length_a   1.000
_cell.length_b   1.000
_cell.length_c   1.000
_cell.angle_alpha   90.00
_cell.angle_beta   90.00
_cell.angle_gamma   90.00
#
_symmetry.space_group_name_H-M   'P 1'
#
loop_
_entity.id
_entity.type
_entity.pdbx_description
1 polymer ?
#
loop_
_entity_poly.entity_id
_entity_poly.type
_entity_poly.pdbx_seq_one_letter_code
_entity_poly.pdbx_strand_id
1 'polypeptide(L)'
;MTQAGLLNGPKLLNAAEVLFCNRNPLKVQAAVFAGKDKLTFLDINKSEGNIFELLDKSEKYINQRINWRVQFGRLEREEVPEVPTKAVREALVNSVCHRDYTNAKENEIAIFKDRIEIYNPGDFPQGYTPQDFIKGKERSMPRNPLIAETLYKSREIEKWGSGLKRIYDECKASKVRVDFEVLKSGFLVIFYRPGEKVTKGLVEGLVERLGERLGEKLGVNESKIITLLIGDKFITITDIAKRLRISTTAVEKNLAKLKEKDLLRRIGPDKGGHWEVIEKSK
;
A
#
# COMPACT_ATOMS: atom_id res chain seq x y z
N MET A 1 6.74 32.13 13.11
CA MET A 1 7.90 31.47 13.75
C MET A 1 8.06 31.82 15.23
N THR A 2 7.92 33.09 15.65
CA THR A 2 8.08 33.55 17.04
C THR A 2 7.04 32.97 18.02
N GLN A 3 5.76 32.86 17.63
CA GLN A 3 4.70 32.24 18.45
C GLN A 3 4.73 30.70 18.50
N ALA A 4 5.64 30.05 17.76
CA ALA A 4 5.76 28.59 17.70
C ALA A 4 6.97 28.06 18.49
N GLY A 5 7.76 28.93 19.14
CA GLY A 5 8.97 28.52 19.87
C GLY A 5 10.07 27.97 18.95
N LEU A 6 10.07 28.38 17.68
CA LEU A 6 10.95 27.84 16.63
C LEU A 6 12.24 28.64 16.45
N LEU A 7 12.47 29.63 17.30
CA LEU A 7 13.64 30.51 17.28
C LEU A 7 14.34 30.46 18.63
N ASN A 8 15.67 30.54 18.59
CA ASN A 8 16.52 30.84 19.74
C ASN A 8 17.25 32.16 19.46
N GLY A 9 16.68 33.27 19.92
CA GLY A 9 17.11 34.62 19.54
C GLY A 9 16.97 34.83 18.01
N PRO A 10 18.03 35.23 17.29
CA PRO A 10 17.99 35.40 15.84
C PRO A 10 18.15 34.09 15.06
N LYS A 11 18.42 32.96 15.72
CA LYS A 11 18.73 31.68 15.05
C LYS A 11 17.50 30.77 14.97
N LEU A 12 17.36 30.09 13.84
CA LEU A 12 16.38 29.02 13.64
C LEU A 12 16.78 27.78 14.45
N LEU A 13 15.80 27.12 15.05
CA LEU A 13 15.97 25.76 15.58
C LEU A 13 15.91 24.74 14.43
N ASN A 14 16.51 23.55 14.62
CA ASN A 14 16.47 22.47 13.63
C ASN A 14 15.04 22.11 13.21
N ALA A 15 14.08 22.15 14.16
CA ALA A 15 12.67 21.96 13.85
C ALA A 15 12.16 22.99 12.83
N ALA A 16 12.53 24.27 13.00
CA ALA A 16 12.15 25.34 12.09
C ALA A 16 12.76 25.15 10.68
N GLU A 17 14.00 24.67 10.63
CA GLU A 17 14.69 24.38 9.37
C GLU A 17 13.96 23.31 8.57
N VAL A 18 13.66 22.16 9.16
CA VAL A 18 12.94 21.08 8.44
C VAL A 18 11.48 21.43 8.17
N LEU A 19 10.84 22.27 9.00
CA LEU A 19 9.46 22.70 8.80
C LEU A 19 9.30 23.73 7.68
N PHE A 20 10.27 24.65 7.49
CA PHE A 20 10.05 25.84 6.66
C PHE A 20 11.18 26.17 5.67
N CYS A 21 12.36 25.55 5.79
CA CYS A 21 13.48 25.83 4.88
C CYS A 21 13.61 24.73 3.83
N ASN A 22 13.60 25.08 2.55
CA ASN A 22 13.75 24.08 1.47
C ASN A 22 15.17 23.52 1.37
N ARG A 23 16.17 24.29 1.82
CA ARG A 23 17.55 23.82 1.94
C ARG A 23 17.73 23.21 3.33
N ASN A 24 17.46 21.92 3.44
CA ASN A 24 17.63 21.14 4.67
C ASN A 24 17.95 19.67 4.30
N PRO A 25 18.43 18.82 5.23
CA PRO A 25 18.86 17.45 4.91
C PRO A 25 17.71 16.43 4.77
N LEU A 26 16.45 16.82 5.00
CA LEU A 26 15.30 15.94 4.96
C LEU A 26 14.97 15.51 3.52
N LYS A 27 14.81 14.19 3.36
CA LYS A 27 14.45 13.57 2.09
C LYS A 27 13.42 12.47 2.31
N VAL A 28 12.57 12.27 1.30
CA VAL A 28 11.69 11.12 1.19
C VAL A 28 12.10 10.34 -0.05
N GLN A 29 12.35 9.05 0.14
CA GLN A 29 12.55 8.11 -0.96
C GLN A 29 11.23 7.40 -1.24
N ALA A 30 10.78 7.41 -2.48
CA ALA A 30 9.61 6.68 -2.92
C ALA A 30 9.95 5.79 -4.11
N ALA A 31 9.35 4.61 -4.17
CA ALA A 31 9.56 3.66 -5.25
C ALA A 31 8.32 2.84 -5.55
N VAL A 32 8.16 2.47 -6.82
CA VAL A 32 7.19 1.47 -7.27
C VAL A 32 7.95 0.19 -7.61
N PHE A 33 7.44 -0.95 -7.14
CA PHE A 33 8.03 -2.26 -7.38
C PHE A 33 7.14 -3.12 -8.27
N ALA A 34 7.75 -3.89 -9.18
CA ALA A 34 7.04 -4.76 -10.12
C ALA A 34 6.37 -5.96 -9.42
N GLY A 35 6.97 -6.41 -8.32
CA GLY A 35 6.57 -7.59 -7.56
C GLY A 35 6.13 -7.27 -6.13
N LYS A 36 6.33 -8.25 -5.25
CA LYS A 36 6.08 -8.14 -3.81
C LYS A 36 7.36 -7.89 -3.00
N ASP A 37 8.51 -7.93 -3.66
CA ASP A 37 9.84 -7.70 -3.12
C ASP A 37 10.43 -6.38 -3.62
N LYS A 38 11.55 -5.96 -3.02
CA LYS A 38 12.26 -4.72 -3.37
C LYS A 38 13.33 -4.93 -4.45
N LEU A 39 13.18 -5.90 -5.36
CA LEU A 39 14.22 -6.26 -6.33
C LEU A 39 14.08 -5.51 -7.67
N THR A 40 12.86 -5.34 -8.16
CA THR A 40 12.60 -4.74 -9.48
C THR A 40 11.84 -3.43 -9.34
N PHE A 41 12.54 -2.32 -9.56
CA PHE A 41 11.99 -0.97 -9.55
C PHE A 41 11.30 -0.67 -10.89
N LEU A 42 10.08 -0.14 -10.82
CA LEU A 42 9.35 0.42 -11.96
C LEU A 42 9.46 1.95 -12.01
N ASP A 43 9.57 2.58 -10.84
CA ASP A 43 9.72 4.02 -10.67
C ASP A 43 10.52 4.28 -9.39
N ILE A 44 11.35 5.32 -9.40
CA ILE A 44 12.10 5.79 -8.23
C ILE A 44 11.96 7.30 -8.20
N ASN A 45 11.53 7.83 -7.06
CA ASN A 45 11.46 9.25 -6.80
C ASN A 45 12.20 9.58 -5.51
N LYS A 46 13.07 10.58 -5.57
CA LYS A 46 13.71 11.14 -4.38
C LYS A 46 13.30 12.60 -4.28
N SER A 47 12.53 12.91 -3.25
CA SER A 47 12.00 14.24 -3.00
C SER A 47 12.77 14.92 -1.88
N GLU A 48 13.13 16.18 -2.12
CA GLU A 48 13.72 17.09 -1.13
C GLU A 48 12.76 18.28 -0.91
N GLY A 49 12.85 18.92 0.25
CA GLY A 49 12.02 20.06 0.62
C GLY A 49 11.80 20.14 2.12
N ASN A 50 11.00 21.12 2.54
CA ASN A 50 10.51 21.16 3.91
C ASN A 50 9.40 20.12 4.14
N ILE A 51 9.01 19.90 5.40
CA ILE A 51 8.00 18.91 5.80
C ILE A 51 6.70 19.05 5.01
N PHE A 52 6.16 20.26 4.83
CA PHE A 52 4.90 20.47 4.12
C PHE A 52 5.01 20.10 2.64
N GLU A 53 6.08 20.54 1.98
CA GLU A 53 6.32 20.16 0.58
C GLU A 53 6.50 18.65 0.41
N LEU A 54 7.21 18.01 1.34
CA LEU A 54 7.44 16.57 1.27
C LEU A 54 6.17 15.78 1.52
N LEU A 55 5.28 16.24 2.41
CA LEU A 55 3.97 15.64 2.61
C LEU A 55 3.12 15.72 1.32
N ASP A 56 3.08 16.89 0.69
CA ASP A 56 2.29 17.09 -0.53
C ASP A 56 2.86 16.33 -1.72
N LYS A 57 4.19 16.32 -1.89
CA LYS A 57 4.90 15.53 -2.91
C LYS A 57 4.63 14.03 -2.71
N SER A 58 4.70 13.56 -1.47
CA SER A 58 4.46 12.15 -1.11
C SER A 58 3.02 11.72 -1.36
N GLU A 59 2.05 12.53 -0.93
CA GLU A 59 0.63 12.26 -1.14
C GLU A 59 0.29 12.26 -2.63
N LYS A 60 0.78 13.24 -3.38
CA LYS A 60 0.62 13.30 -4.84
C LYS A 60 1.26 12.08 -5.52
N TYR A 61 2.45 11.66 -5.08
CA TYR A 61 3.11 10.47 -5.59
C TYR A 61 2.23 9.24 -5.40
N ILE A 62 1.75 8.98 -4.18
CA ILE A 62 0.88 7.82 -3.91
C ILE A 62 -0.42 7.92 -4.73
N ASN A 63 -1.11 9.05 -4.72
CA ASN A 63 -2.40 9.23 -5.41
C ASN A 63 -2.32 8.98 -6.92
N GLN A 64 -1.17 9.26 -7.55
CA GLN A 64 -0.94 9.01 -8.96
C GLN A 64 -0.59 7.54 -9.29
N ARG A 65 -0.30 6.69 -8.29
CA ARG A 65 0.08 5.28 -8.48
C ARG A 65 -0.90 4.27 -7.87
N ILE A 66 -1.95 4.78 -7.21
CA ILE A 66 -3.08 3.97 -6.75
C ILE A 66 -4.21 3.97 -7.78
N ASN A 67 -5.04 2.94 -7.72
CA ASN A 67 -6.22 2.85 -8.57
C ASN A 67 -7.38 3.68 -8.00
N TRP A 68 -8.15 4.27 -8.90
CA TRP A 68 -9.38 4.99 -8.61
C TRP A 68 -10.52 4.34 -9.38
N ARG A 69 -11.56 3.90 -8.67
CA ARG A 69 -12.77 3.37 -9.31
C ARG A 69 -13.80 4.48 -9.41
N VAL A 70 -14.53 4.50 -10.53
CA VAL A 70 -15.66 5.40 -10.70
C VAL A 70 -16.92 4.74 -10.17
N GLN A 71 -17.64 5.43 -9.31
CA GLN A 71 -19.00 5.08 -8.91
C GLN A 71 -19.96 6.14 -9.43
N PHE A 72 -21.05 5.70 -10.05
CA PHE A 72 -22.13 6.59 -10.46
C PHE A 72 -23.14 6.64 -9.30
N GLY A 73 -23.15 7.75 -8.57
CA GLY A 73 -24.19 8.04 -7.59
C GLY A 73 -25.51 8.42 -8.28
N ARG A 74 -26.53 8.76 -7.49
CA ARG A 74 -27.84 9.20 -8.01
C ARG A 74 -27.78 10.48 -8.87
N LEU A 75 -26.73 11.31 -8.73
CA LEU A 75 -26.62 12.61 -9.39
C LEU A 75 -25.22 12.94 -9.93
N GLU A 76 -24.13 12.35 -9.39
CA GLU A 76 -22.76 12.72 -9.77
C GLU A 76 -21.80 11.52 -9.82
N ARG A 77 -20.70 11.70 -10.58
CA ARG A 77 -19.55 10.79 -10.66
C ARG A 77 -18.71 10.94 -9.40
N GLU A 78 -18.53 9.86 -8.65
CA GLU A 78 -17.63 9.80 -7.49
C GLU A 78 -16.37 8.98 -7.84
N GLU A 79 -15.19 9.55 -7.62
CA GLU A 79 -13.92 8.83 -7.73
C GLU A 79 -13.53 8.28 -6.37
N VAL A 80 -13.56 6.94 -6.25
CA VAL A 80 -13.28 6.25 -5.00
C VAL A 80 -11.89 5.62 -5.07
N PRO A 81 -10.94 6.01 -4.20
CA PRO A 81 -9.60 5.46 -4.21
C PRO A 81 -9.58 4.01 -3.69
N GLU A 82 -8.63 3.19 -4.16
CA GLU A 82 -8.46 1.81 -3.70
C GLU A 82 -8.00 1.70 -2.24
N VAL A 83 -7.31 2.73 -1.74
CA VAL A 83 -6.93 2.90 -0.34
C VAL A 83 -7.44 4.25 0.16
N PRO A 84 -7.92 4.37 1.40
CA PRO A 84 -8.46 5.63 1.89
C PRO A 84 -7.36 6.69 2.00
N THR A 85 -7.47 7.74 1.18
CA THR A 85 -6.47 8.82 1.12
C THR A 85 -6.32 9.57 2.44
N LYS A 86 -7.39 9.70 3.23
CA LYS A 86 -7.33 10.26 4.59
C LYS A 86 -6.41 9.46 5.51
N ALA A 87 -6.49 8.13 5.44
CA ALA A 87 -5.63 7.25 6.24
C ALA A 87 -4.17 7.30 5.75
N VAL A 88 -3.96 7.38 4.42
CA VAL A 88 -2.63 7.57 3.83
C VAL A 88 -2.01 8.89 4.28
N ARG A 89 -2.76 10.00 4.23
CA ARG A 89 -2.29 11.31 4.71
C ARG A 89 -1.91 11.26 6.19
N GLU A 90 -2.76 10.68 7.04
CA GLU A 90 -2.46 10.51 8.46
C GLU A 90 -1.19 9.68 8.70
N ALA A 91 -0.96 8.62 7.92
CA ALA A 91 0.26 7.83 7.99
C ALA A 91 1.51 8.62 7.55
N LEU A 92 1.42 9.40 6.47
CA LEU A 92 2.50 10.29 6.02
C LEU A 92 2.84 11.34 7.08
N VAL A 93 1.83 12.00 7.65
CA VAL A 93 2.04 13.03 8.68
C VAL A 93 2.63 12.42 9.96
N ASN A 94 2.15 11.25 10.38
CA ASN A 94 2.75 10.52 11.51
C ASN A 94 4.21 10.12 11.23
N SER A 95 4.52 9.76 9.99
CA SER A 95 5.88 9.34 9.58
C SER A 95 6.92 10.45 9.73
N VAL A 96 6.55 11.72 9.52
CA VAL A 96 7.44 12.88 9.71
C VAL A 96 7.39 13.39 11.15
N CYS A 97 6.21 13.39 11.79
CA CYS A 97 6.04 13.84 13.17
C CYS A 97 6.85 13.00 14.16
N HIS A 98 6.86 11.68 13.99
CA HIS A 98 7.52 10.73 14.90
C HIS A 98 8.89 10.24 14.41
N ARG A 99 9.37 10.78 13.29
CA ARG A 99 10.70 10.47 12.72
C ARG A 99 11.80 10.71 13.74
N ASP A 100 12.76 9.79 13.80
CA ASP A 100 14.06 10.09 14.40
C ASP A 100 14.93 10.91 13.42
N TYR A 101 14.99 12.22 13.64
CA TYR A 101 15.76 13.15 12.81
C TYR A 101 17.29 13.04 13.00
N THR A 102 17.76 12.27 13.99
CA THR A 102 19.20 11.97 14.15
C THR A 102 19.64 10.79 13.28
N ASN A 103 18.68 10.02 12.76
CA ASN A 103 18.94 8.88 11.90
C ASN A 103 19.12 9.32 10.43
N ALA A 104 20.20 8.86 9.80
CA ALA A 104 20.49 9.17 8.40
C ALA A 104 19.55 8.49 7.40
N LYS A 105 18.82 7.43 7.81
CA LYS A 105 17.84 6.74 6.95
C LYS A 105 16.69 7.66 6.59
N GLU A 106 16.27 7.68 5.34
CA GLU A 106 15.19 8.54 4.83
C GLU A 106 13.81 7.96 5.22
N ASN A 107 12.76 8.78 5.11
CA ASN A 107 11.40 8.21 5.11
C ASN A 107 11.24 7.47 3.77
N GLU A 108 10.62 6.29 3.81
CA GLU A 108 10.44 5.49 2.60
C GLU A 108 8.95 5.28 2.30
N ILE A 109 8.60 5.38 1.03
CA ILE A 109 7.30 5.00 0.49
C ILE A 109 7.55 3.90 -0.54
N ALA A 110 7.08 2.69 -0.27
CA ALA A 110 7.22 1.56 -1.19
C ALA A 110 5.84 1.11 -1.67
N ILE A 111 5.59 1.26 -2.97
CA ILE A 111 4.34 0.86 -3.61
C ILE A 111 4.57 -0.45 -4.34
N PHE A 112 3.95 -1.52 -3.85
CA PHE A 112 3.96 -2.84 -4.46
C PHE A 112 2.65 -3.09 -5.20
N LYS A 113 2.60 -4.22 -5.92
CA LYS A 113 1.36 -4.66 -6.56
C LYS A 113 0.22 -4.87 -5.56
N ASP A 114 0.51 -5.37 -4.35
CA ASP A 114 -0.48 -5.79 -3.37
C ASP A 114 -0.58 -4.92 -2.12
N ARG A 115 0.35 -3.96 -1.94
CA ARG A 115 0.37 -3.08 -0.76
C ARG A 115 1.14 -1.79 -0.98
N ILE A 116 0.92 -0.84 -0.08
CA ILE A 116 1.69 0.40 0.05
C ILE A 116 2.28 0.38 1.45
N GLU A 117 3.59 0.56 1.54
CA GLU A 117 4.33 0.63 2.79
C GLU A 117 4.82 2.07 3.00
N ILE A 118 4.53 2.65 4.16
CA ILE A 118 5.06 3.94 4.60
C ILE A 118 5.94 3.69 5.82
N TYR A 119 7.24 3.92 5.66
CA TYR A 119 8.25 3.69 6.68
C TYR A 119 8.78 5.00 7.23
N ASN A 120 8.97 5.05 8.54
CA ASN A 120 9.79 6.07 9.18
C ASN A 120 10.89 5.44 10.05
N PRO A 121 12.09 6.05 10.08
CA PRO A 121 13.14 5.63 10.99
C PRO A 121 12.80 6.05 12.43
N GLY A 122 13.31 5.26 13.37
CA GLY A 122 13.19 5.50 14.80
C GLY A 122 12.23 4.54 15.51
N ASP A 123 12.52 4.29 16.78
CA ASP A 123 11.79 3.31 17.56
C ASP A 123 10.35 3.73 17.87
N PHE A 124 9.48 2.74 18.02
CA PHE A 124 8.17 2.91 18.63
C PHE A 124 8.32 3.14 20.15
N PRO A 125 7.39 3.86 20.82
CA PRO A 125 7.48 4.08 22.27
C PRO A 125 7.68 2.77 23.06
N GLN A 126 8.72 2.76 23.91
CA GLN A 126 9.09 1.57 24.68
C GLN A 126 7.93 1.11 25.58
N GLY A 127 7.63 -0.18 25.56
CA GLY A 127 6.55 -0.77 26.36
C GLY A 127 5.16 -0.63 25.76
N TYR A 128 5.02 -0.01 24.58
CA TYR A 128 3.75 0.14 23.89
C TYR A 128 3.71 -0.66 22.59
N THR A 129 2.50 -1.05 22.20
CA THR A 129 2.20 -1.63 20.89
C THR A 129 1.28 -0.68 20.11
N PRO A 130 1.25 -0.76 18.77
CA PRO A 130 0.29 -0.01 17.96
C PRO A 130 -1.16 -0.24 18.41
N GLN A 131 -1.47 -1.44 18.89
CA GLN A 131 -2.81 -1.82 19.33
C GLN A 131 -3.28 -1.02 20.55
N ASP A 132 -2.37 -0.55 21.41
CA ASP A 132 -2.72 0.23 22.60
C ASP A 132 -3.27 1.62 22.21
N PHE A 133 -2.66 2.25 21.20
CA PHE A 133 -3.14 3.50 20.62
C PHE A 133 -4.44 3.32 19.82
N ILE A 134 -4.59 2.21 19.08
CA ILE A 134 -5.81 1.91 18.31
C ILE A 134 -7.02 1.74 19.24
N LYS A 135 -6.83 1.14 20.41
CA LYS A 135 -7.89 1.02 21.45
C LYS A 135 -8.31 2.38 22.04
N GLY A 136 -7.53 3.44 21.81
CA GLY A 136 -7.88 4.82 22.18
C GLY A 136 -7.71 5.15 23.67
N LYS A 137 -6.95 4.35 24.43
CA LYS A 137 -6.66 4.62 25.85
C LYS A 137 -5.39 5.45 26.06
N GLU A 138 -4.46 5.35 25.13
CA GLU A 138 -3.16 6.03 25.22
C GLU A 138 -3.23 7.50 24.81
N ARG A 139 -2.27 8.28 25.33
CA ARG A 139 -2.10 9.70 24.99
C ARG A 139 -1.04 9.87 23.90
N SER A 140 -1.08 11.00 23.20
CA SER A 140 -0.07 11.32 22.19
C SER A 140 1.31 11.41 22.82
N MET A 141 2.30 10.72 22.23
CA MET A 141 3.70 10.73 22.65
C MET A 141 4.58 11.20 21.48
N PRO A 142 4.57 12.51 21.15
CA PRO A 142 5.35 13.02 20.03
C PRO A 142 6.85 13.01 20.35
N ARG A 143 7.64 12.36 19.49
CA ARG A 143 9.12 12.39 19.57
C ARG A 143 9.67 13.80 19.33
N ASN A 144 8.99 14.57 18.47
CA ASN A 144 9.39 15.91 18.09
C ASN A 144 8.30 16.92 18.48
N PRO A 145 8.24 17.39 19.75
CA PRO A 145 7.15 18.24 20.22
C PRO A 145 6.95 19.53 19.43
N LEU A 146 8.03 20.20 19.00
CA LEU A 146 7.95 21.42 18.20
C LEU A 146 7.37 21.18 16.79
N ILE A 147 7.70 20.03 16.19
CA ILE A 147 7.16 19.62 14.90
C ILE A 147 5.68 19.27 15.06
N ALA A 148 5.33 18.45 16.05
CA ALA A 148 3.95 18.09 16.36
C ALA A 148 3.09 19.32 16.67
N GLU A 149 3.60 20.28 17.45
CA GLU A 149 2.91 21.54 17.75
C GLU A 149 2.63 22.34 16.49
N THR A 150 3.60 22.40 15.57
CA THR A 150 3.46 23.14 14.32
C THR A 150 2.45 22.46 13.39
N LEU A 151 2.53 21.13 13.24
CA LEU A 151 1.58 20.34 12.44
C LEU A 151 0.14 20.45 12.99
N TYR A 152 -0.02 20.52 14.31
CA TYR A 152 -1.31 20.76 14.93
C TYR A 152 -1.85 22.16 14.58
N LYS A 153 -1.01 23.20 14.71
CA LYS A 153 -1.38 24.58 14.38
C LYS A 153 -1.70 24.77 12.90
N SER A 154 -1.08 23.99 12.01
CA SER A 154 -1.38 23.96 10.58
C SER A 154 -2.55 23.06 10.21
N ARG A 155 -3.24 22.43 11.18
CA ARG A 155 -4.38 21.52 11.00
C ARG A 155 -4.06 20.22 10.24
N GLU A 156 -2.80 19.80 10.30
CA GLU A 156 -2.34 18.52 9.72
C GLU A 156 -2.56 17.34 10.67
N ILE A 157 -2.57 17.58 11.98
CA ILE A 157 -2.82 16.56 13.01
C ILE A 157 -3.75 17.06 14.11
N GLU A 158 -4.25 16.09 14.89
CA GLU A 158 -4.89 16.31 16.18
C GLU A 158 -3.97 15.87 17.33
N LYS A 159 -4.06 16.53 18.49
CA LYS A 159 -3.22 16.22 19.67
C LYS A 159 -3.71 15.07 20.55
N TRP A 160 -4.88 14.50 20.25
CA TRP A 160 -5.55 13.53 21.13
C TRP A 160 -5.03 12.09 21.03
N GLY A 161 -3.90 11.84 20.34
CA GLY A 161 -3.33 10.49 20.22
C GLY A 161 -4.14 9.55 19.33
N SER A 162 -5.05 10.08 18.53
CA SER A 162 -6.02 9.30 17.74
C SER A 162 -5.51 8.91 16.35
N GLY A 163 -4.27 9.22 15.98
CA GLY A 163 -3.77 9.02 14.61
C GLY A 163 -3.81 7.58 14.13
N LEU A 164 -3.22 6.63 14.89
CA LEU A 164 -3.28 5.21 14.54
C LEU A 164 -4.72 4.67 14.53
N LYS A 165 -5.57 5.14 15.45
CA LYS A 165 -6.98 4.78 15.50
C LYS A 165 -7.74 5.28 14.26
N ARG A 166 -7.50 6.53 13.82
CA ARG A 166 -8.10 7.08 12.59
C ARG A 166 -7.69 6.28 11.37
N ILE A 167 -6.41 5.94 11.22
CA ILE A 167 -5.92 5.10 10.12
C ILE A 167 -6.68 3.76 10.13
N TYR A 168 -6.76 3.11 11.30
CA TYR A 168 -7.44 1.83 11.45
C TYR A 168 -8.94 1.91 11.11
N ASP A 169 -9.65 2.89 11.66
CA ASP A 169 -11.11 3.06 11.48
C ASP A 169 -11.46 3.40 10.03
N GLU A 170 -10.68 4.28 9.39
CA GLU A 170 -10.89 4.68 7.99
C GLU A 170 -10.64 3.50 7.04
N CYS A 171 -9.58 2.73 7.26
CA CYS A 171 -9.30 1.48 6.55
C CYS A 171 -10.40 0.44 6.76
N LYS A 172 -10.86 0.26 8.00
CA LYS A 172 -11.96 -0.65 8.33
C LYS A 172 -13.27 -0.25 7.63
N ALA A 173 -13.62 1.04 7.64
CA ALA A 173 -14.79 1.57 6.94
C ALA A 173 -14.70 1.34 5.42
N SER A 174 -13.50 1.51 4.87
CA SER A 174 -13.21 1.29 3.44
C SER A 174 -13.00 -0.18 3.07
N LYS A 175 -13.06 -1.10 4.03
CA LYS A 175 -12.75 -2.55 3.86
C LYS A 175 -11.35 -2.80 3.29
N VAL A 176 -10.42 -1.93 3.63
CA VAL A 176 -8.99 -2.04 3.32
C VAL A 176 -8.29 -2.59 4.55
N ARG A 177 -7.48 -3.63 4.37
CA ARG A 177 -6.65 -4.15 5.47
C ARG A 177 -5.48 -3.19 5.68
N VAL A 178 -5.19 -2.88 6.94
CA VAL A 178 -4.00 -2.13 7.34
C VAL A 178 -3.31 -2.83 8.49
N ASP A 179 -1.98 -2.95 8.40
CA ASP A 179 -1.14 -3.47 9.48
C ASP A 179 -0.13 -2.40 9.91
N PHE A 180 0.30 -2.49 11.17
CA PHE A 180 1.30 -1.62 11.78
C PHE A 180 2.43 -2.48 12.33
N GLU A 181 3.63 -2.36 11.79
CA GLU A 181 4.77 -3.19 12.20
C GLU A 181 5.84 -2.34 12.90
N VAL A 182 6.23 -2.80 14.09
CA VAL A 182 7.38 -2.27 14.82
C VAL A 182 8.61 -3.06 14.39
N LEU A 183 9.48 -2.41 13.64
CA LEU A 183 10.74 -2.99 13.18
C LEU A 183 11.87 -2.59 14.13
N LYS A 184 12.95 -3.37 14.17
CA LYS A 184 14.17 -2.99 14.90
C LYS A 184 14.81 -1.67 14.42
N SER A 185 14.42 -1.20 13.24
CA SER A 185 15.01 -0.02 12.61
C SER A 185 14.01 1.11 12.37
N GLY A 186 12.75 0.93 12.74
CA GLY A 186 11.73 1.93 12.45
C GLY A 186 10.31 1.40 12.64
N PHE A 187 9.37 2.13 12.07
CA PHE A 187 7.95 1.80 12.11
C PHE A 187 7.38 1.80 10.70
N LEU A 188 6.49 0.85 10.43
CA LEU A 188 5.91 0.61 9.11
C LEU A 188 4.38 0.63 9.20
N VAL A 189 3.74 1.41 8.33
CA VAL A 189 2.30 1.34 8.08
C VAL A 189 2.08 0.68 6.72
N ILE A 190 1.31 -0.41 6.70
CA ILE A 190 1.11 -1.24 5.50
C ILE A 190 -0.35 -1.21 5.10
N PHE A 191 -0.68 -0.54 4.00
CA PHE A 191 -2.00 -0.57 3.39
C PHE A 191 -2.06 -1.67 2.35
N TYR A 192 -2.87 -2.70 2.55
CA TYR A 192 -3.04 -3.75 1.56
C TYR A 192 -4.01 -3.29 0.49
N ARG A 193 -3.51 -3.22 -0.75
CA ARG A 193 -4.32 -2.86 -1.90
C ARG A 193 -5.38 -3.96 -2.04
N PRO A 194 -6.68 -3.62 -2.05
CA PRO A 194 -7.70 -4.58 -2.43
C PRO A 194 -7.42 -4.90 -3.89
N GLY A 195 -6.65 -5.97 -4.13
CA GLY A 195 -6.30 -6.40 -5.49
C GLY A 195 -7.55 -6.42 -6.33
N GLU A 196 -7.43 -6.11 -7.64
CA GLU A 196 -8.56 -6.12 -8.57
C GLU A 196 -9.45 -7.31 -8.23
N LYS A 197 -10.56 -7.04 -7.53
CA LYS A 197 -11.53 -8.08 -7.28
C LYS A 197 -12.16 -8.25 -8.62
N VAL A 198 -11.60 -9.17 -9.39
CA VAL A 198 -12.25 -9.67 -10.58
C VAL A 198 -13.57 -10.19 -10.04
N THR A 199 -14.63 -9.42 -10.31
CA THR A 199 -15.92 -9.69 -9.74
C THR A 199 -16.31 -11.08 -10.23
N LYS A 200 -16.99 -11.86 -9.39
CA LYS A 200 -17.38 -13.23 -9.75
C LYS A 200 -18.05 -13.27 -11.15
N GLY A 201 -18.86 -12.26 -11.47
CA GLY A 201 -19.46 -12.09 -12.80
C GLY A 201 -18.48 -11.77 -13.94
N LEU A 202 -17.43 -10.97 -13.71
CA LEU A 202 -16.41 -10.72 -14.73
C LEU A 202 -15.55 -11.97 -14.99
N VAL A 203 -15.21 -12.72 -13.94
CA VAL A 203 -14.50 -14.00 -14.07
C VAL A 203 -15.38 -15.02 -14.78
N GLU A 204 -16.64 -15.16 -14.37
CA GLU A 204 -17.59 -16.11 -14.98
C GLU A 204 -17.79 -15.79 -16.47
N GLY A 205 -18.01 -14.52 -16.83
CA GLY A 205 -18.12 -14.10 -18.22
C GLY A 205 -16.83 -14.23 -19.04
N LEU A 206 -15.66 -14.19 -18.40
CA LEU A 206 -14.39 -14.52 -19.07
C LEU A 206 -14.24 -16.02 -19.30
N VAL A 207 -14.50 -16.84 -18.28
CA VAL A 207 -14.44 -18.31 -18.38
C VAL A 207 -15.42 -18.82 -19.43
N GLU A 208 -16.62 -18.23 -19.51
CA GLU A 208 -17.62 -18.53 -20.53
C GLU A 208 -17.11 -18.20 -21.94
N ARG A 209 -16.58 -16.99 -22.17
CA ARG A 209 -15.97 -16.60 -23.45
C ARG A 209 -14.79 -17.48 -23.87
N LEU A 210 -13.97 -17.94 -22.91
CA LEU A 210 -12.88 -18.88 -23.20
C LEU A 210 -13.40 -20.27 -23.61
N GLY A 211 -14.50 -20.74 -23.00
CA GLY A 211 -15.17 -21.98 -23.41
C GLY A 211 -15.80 -21.86 -24.80
N GLU A 212 -16.52 -20.77 -25.07
CA GLU A 212 -17.08 -20.49 -26.39
C GLU A 212 -16.00 -20.46 -27.49
N ARG A 213 -14.84 -19.83 -27.21
CA ARG A 213 -13.70 -19.80 -28.12
C ARG A 213 -13.17 -21.19 -28.47
N LEU A 214 -13.22 -22.13 -27.53
CA LEU A 214 -12.78 -23.52 -27.75
C LEU A 214 -13.87 -24.40 -28.40
N GLY A 215 -15.11 -23.91 -28.50
CA GLY A 215 -16.26 -24.70 -28.91
C GLY A 215 -16.68 -25.78 -27.90
N GLU A 216 -16.15 -25.73 -26.67
CA GLU A 216 -16.45 -26.68 -25.59
C GLU A 216 -16.46 -26.02 -24.21
N LYS A 217 -17.26 -26.55 -23.28
CA LYS A 217 -17.25 -26.06 -21.89
C LYS A 217 -16.00 -26.53 -21.17
N LEU A 218 -15.32 -25.60 -20.50
CA LEU A 218 -14.20 -25.93 -19.62
C LEU A 218 -14.65 -26.80 -18.45
N GLY A 219 -13.78 -27.71 -18.02
CA GLY A 219 -14.02 -28.51 -16.83
C GLY A 219 -14.18 -27.66 -15.58
N VAL A 220 -14.86 -28.17 -14.55
CA VAL A 220 -15.10 -27.44 -13.29
C VAL A 220 -13.78 -27.03 -12.62
N ASN A 221 -12.78 -27.91 -12.63
CA ASN A 221 -11.47 -27.60 -12.05
C ASN A 221 -10.65 -26.66 -12.92
N GLU A 222 -10.71 -26.80 -14.25
CA GLU A 222 -10.07 -25.88 -15.22
C GLU A 222 -10.57 -24.45 -15.02
N SER A 223 -11.90 -24.28 -14.94
CA SER A 223 -12.58 -23.00 -14.70
C SER A 223 -12.18 -22.37 -13.36
N LYS A 224 -12.15 -23.17 -12.29
CA LYS A 224 -11.76 -22.71 -10.95
C LYS A 224 -10.28 -22.33 -10.88
N ILE A 225 -9.40 -23.04 -11.61
CA ILE A 225 -7.98 -22.72 -11.68
C ILE A 225 -7.77 -21.41 -12.44
N ILE A 226 -8.43 -21.22 -13.60
CA ILE A 226 -8.40 -19.94 -14.33
C ILE A 226 -8.88 -18.80 -13.42
N THR A 227 -9.99 -19.00 -12.69
CA THR A 227 -10.51 -18.02 -11.73
C THR A 227 -9.46 -17.61 -10.69
N LEU A 228 -8.74 -18.59 -10.12
CA LEU A 228 -7.70 -18.33 -9.14
C LEU A 228 -6.48 -17.60 -9.74
N LEU A 229 -6.08 -17.96 -10.96
CA LEU A 229 -4.95 -17.34 -11.67
C LEU A 229 -5.26 -15.89 -12.07
N ILE A 230 -6.51 -15.60 -12.45
CA ILE A 230 -6.96 -14.24 -12.74
C ILE A 230 -6.88 -13.37 -11.48
N GLY A 231 -7.30 -13.89 -10.32
CA GLY A 231 -7.26 -13.16 -9.05
C GLY A 231 -5.85 -12.99 -8.48
N ASP A 232 -4.96 -13.97 -8.68
CA ASP A 232 -3.56 -13.89 -8.28
C ASP A 232 -2.67 -14.71 -9.22
N LYS A 233 -2.03 -14.02 -10.18
CA LYS A 233 -1.15 -14.68 -11.17
C LYS A 233 0.06 -15.40 -10.55
N PHE A 234 0.41 -15.08 -9.31
CA PHE A 234 1.55 -15.68 -8.58
C PHE A 234 1.11 -16.79 -7.62
N ILE A 235 -0.16 -17.20 -7.62
CA ILE A 235 -0.64 -18.25 -6.73
C ILE A 235 0.11 -19.58 -6.99
N THR A 236 0.56 -20.21 -5.91
CA THR A 236 1.35 -21.45 -6.00
C THR A 236 0.45 -22.66 -6.26
N ILE A 237 1.02 -23.72 -6.86
CA ILE A 237 0.32 -25.02 -7.04
C ILE A 237 -0.23 -25.54 -5.71
N THR A 238 0.54 -25.39 -4.63
CA THR A 238 0.15 -25.80 -3.28
C THR A 238 -1.06 -25.02 -2.78
N ASP A 239 -1.14 -23.71 -3.04
CA ASP A 239 -2.26 -22.88 -2.62
C ASP A 239 -3.52 -23.14 -3.45
N ILE A 240 -3.37 -23.38 -4.76
CA ILE A 240 -4.47 -23.81 -5.63
C ILE A 240 -5.03 -25.15 -5.11
N ALA A 241 -4.17 -26.12 -4.84
CA ALA A 241 -4.56 -27.45 -4.35
C ALA A 241 -5.37 -27.35 -3.04
N LYS A 242 -4.89 -26.55 -2.08
CA LYS A 242 -5.58 -26.29 -0.81
C LYS A 242 -6.95 -25.63 -1.01
N ARG A 243 -7.03 -24.59 -1.84
CA ARG A 243 -8.29 -23.85 -2.06
C ARG A 243 -9.34 -24.70 -2.78
N LEU A 244 -8.91 -25.53 -3.73
CA LEU A 244 -9.80 -26.39 -4.52
C LEU A 244 -10.06 -27.76 -3.87
N ARG A 245 -9.33 -28.10 -2.80
CA ARG A 245 -9.37 -29.40 -2.13
C ARG A 245 -9.09 -30.56 -3.09
N ILE A 246 -8.05 -30.41 -3.91
CA ILE A 246 -7.56 -31.43 -4.85
C ILE A 246 -6.05 -31.64 -4.66
N SER A 247 -5.48 -32.72 -5.20
CA SER A 247 -4.04 -32.96 -5.12
C SER A 247 -3.24 -31.98 -6.00
N THR A 248 -1.98 -31.73 -5.62
CA THR A 248 -1.05 -30.92 -6.43
C THR A 248 -0.85 -31.52 -7.82
N THR A 249 -0.77 -32.85 -7.93
CA THR A 249 -0.73 -33.56 -9.21
C THR A 249 -1.97 -33.31 -10.06
N ALA A 250 -3.16 -33.20 -9.46
CA ALA A 250 -4.37 -32.84 -10.19
C ALA A 250 -4.31 -31.39 -10.69
N VAL A 251 -3.79 -30.45 -9.90
CA VAL A 251 -3.57 -29.06 -10.34
C VAL A 251 -2.62 -29.01 -11.54
N GLU A 252 -1.48 -29.70 -11.46
CA GLU A 252 -0.49 -29.77 -12.54
C GLU A 252 -1.08 -30.32 -13.85
N LYS A 253 -1.86 -31.41 -13.77
CA LYS A 253 -2.57 -31.97 -14.92
C LYS A 253 -3.54 -30.97 -15.56
N ASN A 254 -4.29 -30.21 -14.75
CA ASN A 254 -5.20 -29.20 -15.28
C ASN A 254 -4.44 -28.01 -15.89
N LEU A 255 -3.33 -27.57 -15.28
CA LEU A 255 -2.48 -26.52 -15.85
C LEU A 255 -1.87 -26.94 -17.20
N ALA A 256 -1.42 -28.19 -17.32
CA ALA A 256 -0.92 -28.74 -18.58
C ALA A 256 -2.00 -28.74 -19.67
N LYS A 257 -3.22 -29.22 -19.36
CA LYS A 257 -4.36 -29.18 -20.30
C LYS A 257 -4.71 -27.76 -20.72
N LEU A 258 -4.76 -26.82 -19.78
CA LEU A 258 -5.06 -25.42 -20.08
C LEU A 258 -3.99 -24.74 -20.93
N LYS A 259 -2.73 -25.16 -20.79
CA LYS A 259 -1.62 -24.75 -21.66
C LYS A 259 -1.76 -25.35 -23.07
N GLU A 260 -2.10 -26.63 -23.17
CA GLU A 260 -2.36 -27.32 -24.46
C GLU A 260 -3.53 -26.69 -25.22
N LYS A 261 -4.55 -26.21 -24.50
CA LYS A 261 -5.70 -25.47 -25.04
C LYS A 261 -5.39 -24.01 -25.44
N ASP A 262 -4.13 -23.58 -25.39
CA ASP A 262 -3.71 -22.19 -25.64
C ASP A 262 -4.47 -21.14 -24.78
N LEU A 263 -4.88 -21.53 -23.57
CA LEU A 263 -5.55 -20.66 -22.61
C LEU A 263 -4.59 -20.10 -21.56
N LEU A 264 -3.48 -20.79 -21.30
CA LEU A 264 -2.46 -20.37 -20.34
C LEU A 264 -1.07 -20.31 -20.96
N ARG A 265 -0.29 -19.31 -20.57
CA ARG A 265 1.13 -19.19 -20.88
C ARG A 265 1.94 -19.05 -19.61
N ARG A 266 3.03 -19.80 -19.51
CA ARG A 266 4.01 -19.63 -18.43
C ARG A 266 4.96 -18.49 -18.79
N ILE A 267 5.12 -17.51 -17.91
CA ILE A 267 6.08 -16.42 -18.02
C ILE A 267 7.16 -16.59 -16.97
N GLY A 268 8.42 -16.64 -17.41
CA GLY A 268 9.58 -16.78 -16.53
C GLY A 268 9.89 -18.23 -16.10
N PRO A 269 10.94 -18.41 -15.27
CA PRO A 269 11.48 -19.72 -14.92
C PRO A 269 10.56 -20.55 -14.00
N ASP A 270 10.86 -21.84 -13.85
CA ASP A 270 10.07 -22.76 -13.01
C ASP A 270 10.00 -22.32 -11.54
N LYS A 271 11.08 -21.72 -11.04
CA LYS A 271 11.14 -21.03 -9.75
C LYS A 271 10.98 -19.52 -9.96
N GLY A 272 9.84 -18.96 -9.56
CA GLY A 272 9.57 -17.51 -9.61
C GLY A 272 8.83 -17.00 -10.85
N GLY A 273 8.61 -17.85 -11.87
CA GLY A 273 7.70 -17.56 -12.97
C GLY A 273 6.22 -17.65 -12.56
N HIS A 274 5.34 -17.15 -13.41
CA HIS A 274 3.90 -17.07 -13.18
C HIS A 274 3.10 -17.47 -14.42
N TRP A 275 1.81 -17.75 -14.26
CA TRP A 275 0.92 -18.09 -15.35
C TRP A 275 0.08 -16.88 -15.77
N GLU A 276 -0.04 -16.64 -17.07
CA GLU A 276 -0.93 -15.64 -17.67
C GLU A 276 -2.04 -16.32 -18.48
N VAL A 277 -3.27 -15.80 -18.35
CA VAL A 277 -4.42 -16.21 -19.17
C VAL A 277 -4.34 -15.51 -20.53
N ILE A 278 -4.46 -16.27 -21.62
CA ILE A 278 -4.33 -15.75 -22.98
C ILE A 278 -5.71 -15.34 -23.53
N GLU A 279 -6.01 -14.04 -23.40
CA GLU A 279 -7.11 -13.39 -24.13
C GLU A 279 -6.58 -12.85 -25.47
N LYS A 280 -6.54 -13.68 -26.52
CA LYS A 280 -6.39 -13.11 -27.87
C LYS A 280 -7.72 -12.53 -28.30
N SER A 281 -7.81 -11.20 -28.33
CA SER A 281 -8.83 -10.50 -29.11
C SER A 281 -8.53 -10.75 -30.59
N LYS A 282 -9.53 -11.22 -31.35
CA LYS A 282 -9.58 -10.95 -32.79
C LYS A 282 -10.10 -9.53 -32.98
#